data_AF-A0A1V4ZQN2-F1
#
_entry.id   AF-A0A1V4ZQN2-F1
#
_cell.length_a   1.000
_cell.length_b   1.000
_cell.length_c   1.000
_cell.angle_alpha   90.00
_cell.angle_beta   90.00
_cell.angle_gamma   90.00
#
_symmetry.space_group_name_H-M   'P 1'
#
loop_
_entity.id
_entity.type
_entity.pdbx_description
1 polymer ?
#
loop_
_entity_poly.entity_id
_entity_poly.type
_entity_poly.pdbx_seq_one_letter_code
_entity_poly.pdbx_strand_id
1 'polypeptide(L)' 'MTHCKKHPDHKTDTHCKLCLEPYCTECKSHRLFICEGCLYKVAIVILIVMITISYVAWFGIF' A
#
# COMPACT_ATOMS: atom_id res chain seq x y z
N MET A 1 -3.18 -5.66 -24.77
CA MET A 1 -4.02 -5.95 -23.58
C MET A 1 -3.07 -6.15 -22.42
N THR A 2 -3.16 -5.32 -21.39
CA THR A 2 -2.23 -5.37 -20.24
C THR A 2 -2.73 -6.44 -19.28
N HIS A 3 -1.92 -7.48 -19.08
CA HIS A 3 -2.21 -8.53 -18.11
C HIS A 3 -1.64 -8.12 -16.75
N CYS A 4 -2.35 -8.48 -15.70
CA CYS A 4 -1.99 -8.16 -14.33
C CYS A 4 -0.79 -9.01 -13.91
N LYS A 5 0.30 -8.39 -13.43
CA LYS A 5 1.56 -9.11 -13.11
C LYS A 5 1.40 -10.25 -12.10
N LYS A 6 0.41 -10.17 -11.19
CA LYS A 6 0.10 -11.21 -10.20
C LYS A 6 -0.87 -12.27 -10.74
N HIS A 7 -1.77 -11.92 -11.66
CA HIS A 7 -2.73 -12.85 -12.26
C HIS A 7 -2.70 -12.71 -13.78
N PRO A 8 -1.91 -13.55 -14.47
CA PRO A 8 -1.82 -13.49 -15.93
C PRO A 8 -3.16 -13.82 -16.62
N ASP A 9 -4.07 -14.52 -15.92
CA ASP A 9 -5.37 -14.94 -16.43
C ASP A 9 -6.43 -13.81 -16.43
N HIS A 10 -6.25 -12.79 -15.57
CA HIS A 10 -7.21 -11.69 -15.44
C HIS A 10 -6.74 -10.40 -16.13
N LYS A 11 -7.67 -9.78 -16.88
CA LYS A 11 -7.47 -8.45 -17.47
C LYS A 11 -7.35 -7.41 -16.36
N THR A 12 -6.44 -6.45 -16.53
CA THR A 12 -6.32 -5.31 -15.62
C THR A 12 -7.53 -4.39 -15.81
N ASP A 13 -8.35 -4.28 -14.78
CA ASP A 13 -9.58 -3.47 -14.81
C ASP A 13 -9.37 -2.08 -14.17
N THR A 14 -8.34 -1.89 -13.35
CA THR A 14 -8.14 -0.64 -12.59
C THR A 14 -6.66 -0.35 -12.30
N HIS A 15 -6.34 0.92 -11.99
CA HIS A 15 -4.99 1.44 -11.76
C HIS A 15 -4.87 1.94 -10.31
N CYS A 16 -3.75 1.65 -9.64
CA CYS A 16 -3.57 2.02 -8.23
C CYS A 16 -3.52 3.54 -8.07
N LYS A 17 -4.28 4.11 -7.13
CA LYS A 17 -4.31 5.57 -6.98
C LYS A 17 -2.98 6.17 -6.47
N LEU A 18 -2.16 5.36 -5.79
CA LEU A 18 -0.88 5.79 -5.22
C LEU A 18 0.31 5.59 -6.15
N CYS A 19 0.39 4.41 -6.77
CA CYS A 19 1.55 3.96 -7.53
C CYS A 19 1.25 3.86 -9.04
N LEU A 20 0.01 4.16 -9.47
CA LEU A 20 -0.50 4.10 -10.86
C LEU A 20 -0.36 2.75 -11.57
N GLU A 21 0.15 1.73 -10.89
CA GLU A 21 0.32 0.40 -11.45
C GLU A 21 -1.03 -0.27 -11.76
N PRO A 22 -1.14 -0.97 -12.91
CA PRO A 22 -2.35 -1.66 -13.30
C PRO A 22 -2.55 -2.92 -12.46
N TYR A 23 -3.76 -3.09 -11.91
CA TYR A 23 -4.11 -4.17 -11.00
C TYR A 23 -5.47 -4.83 -11.35
N CYS A 24 -5.64 -6.07 -10.87
CA CYS A 24 -6.85 -6.87 -11.05
C CYS A 24 -7.92 -6.57 -9.98
N THR A 25 -9.20 -6.76 -10.30
CA THR A 25 -10.29 -6.72 -9.30
C THR A 25 -10.11 -7.72 -8.16
N GLU A 26 -9.46 -8.86 -8.40
CA GLU A 26 -9.11 -9.83 -7.34
C GLU A 26 -7.96 -9.33 -6.44
N CYS A 27 -7.01 -8.56 -7.00
CA CYS A 27 -5.98 -7.87 -6.22
C CYS A 27 -6.50 -6.60 -5.52
N LYS A 28 -7.77 -6.25 -5.72
CA LYS A 28 -8.41 -5.10 -5.09
C LYS A 28 -8.69 -5.43 -3.63
N SER A 29 -7.72 -5.16 -2.77
CA SER A 29 -7.99 -5.16 -1.33
C SER A 29 -8.88 -3.95 -1.01
N HIS A 30 -10.19 -4.21 -0.95
CA HIS A 30 -11.28 -3.47 -0.29
C HIS A 30 -11.27 -1.92 -0.29
N ARG A 31 -12.35 -1.32 -0.84
CA ARG A 31 -12.87 0.07 -0.71
C ARG A 31 -11.95 1.27 -1.02
N LEU A 32 -10.63 1.16 -0.95
CA LEU A 32 -9.69 2.29 -1.00
C LEU A 32 -8.98 2.48 -2.35
N PHE A 33 -9.14 1.59 -3.34
CA PHE A 33 -8.45 1.66 -4.64
C PHE A 33 -6.90 1.70 -4.52
N ILE A 34 -6.37 1.13 -3.44
CA ILE A 34 -4.93 1.04 -3.14
C ILE A 34 -4.50 -0.42 -3.31
N CYS A 35 -3.36 -0.66 -3.96
CA CYS A 35 -2.79 -2.00 -4.08
C CYS A 35 -2.16 -2.46 -2.76
N GLU A 36 -2.10 -3.78 -2.53
CA GLU A 36 -1.49 -4.37 -1.33
C GLU A 36 -0.07 -3.86 -1.06
N GLY A 37 0.74 -3.64 -2.11
CA GLY A 37 2.11 -3.13 -1.96
C GLY A 37 2.17 -1.72 -1.39
N CYS A 38 1.33 -0.81 -1.90
CA CYS A 38 1.24 0.55 -1.36
C CYS A 38 0.59 0.54 0.04
N LEU A 39 -0.31 -0.39 0.33
CA LEU A 39 -0.90 -0.57 1.66
C LEU A 39 0.14 -1.04 2.70
N TYR A 40 0.98 -2.00 2.32
CA TYR A 40 2.11 -2.47 3.13
C TYR A 40 3.13 -1.36 3.39
N LYS A 41 3.44 -0.55 2.37
CA LYS A 41 4.33 0.61 2.51
C LYS A 41 3.77 1.61 3.52
N VAL A 42 2.47 1.92 3.46
CA VAL A 42 1.81 2.81 4.43
C VAL A 42 1.85 2.21 5.84
N ALA A 43 1.59 0.92 5.99
CA ALA A 43 1.65 0.25 7.29
C ALA A 43 3.07 0.32 7.92
N ILE A 44 4.13 0.12 7.13
CA ILE A 44 5.51 0.28 7.59
C ILE A 44 5.77 1.72 8.05
N VAL A 45 5.36 2.71 7.26
CA VAL A 45 5.55 4.13 7.60
C VAL A 45 4.86 4.46 8.92
N ILE A 46 3.63 4.00 9.12
CA ILE A 46 2.89 4.19 10.39
C ILE A 46 3.66 3.56 11.57
N LEU A 47 4.21 2.36 11.38
CA LEU A 47 5.01 1.69 12.41
C LEU A 47 6.24 2.50 12.80
N ILE A 48 6.98 3.03 11.81
CA ILE A 48 8.16 3.86 12.05
C ILE A 48 7.78 5.13 12.82
N VAL A 49 6.68 5.79 12.41
CA VAL A 49 6.18 7.00 13.09
C VAL A 49 5.83 6.69 14.55
N MET A 50 5.13 5.58 14.81
CA MET A 50 4.76 5.18 16.17
C MET A 50 5.98 4.92 17.06
N ILE A 51 7.02 4.26 16.52
CA ILE A 51 8.28 4.03 17.23
C ILE A 51 8.99 5.35 17.49
N THR A 52 9.04 6.25 16.51
CA THR A 52 9.71 7.55 16.63
C THR A 52 9.04 8.40 17.71
N ILE A 53 7.70 8.45 17.74
CA ILE A 53 6.95 9.18 18.78
C ILE A 53 7.22 8.57 20.16
N SER A 54 7.20 7.25 20.28
CA SER A 54 7.54 6.56 21.53
C SER A 54 8.95 6.89 21.99
N TYR A 55 9.90 6.98 21.05
CA TYR A 55 11.29 7.32 21.34
C TYR A 55 11.44 8.78 21.78
N VAL A 56 10.78 9.73 21.09
CA VAL A 56 10.80 11.15 21.46
C VAL A 56 10.13 11.37 22.82
N ALA A 57 9.02 10.67 23.10
CA ALA A 57 8.33 10.74 24.38
C ALA A 57 9.18 10.18 25.52
N TRP A 58 9.95 9.10 25.27
CA TRP A 58 10.83 8.50 26.28
C TRP A 58 12.09 9.32 26.49
N PHE A 59 12.80 9.67 25.41
CA PHE A 59 14.05 10.42 25.50
C PHE A 59 13.84 11.91 25.80
N GLY A 60 12.59 12.38 25.83
CA GLY A 60 12.24 13.73 26.25
C GLY A 60 13.03 14.78 25.48
N ILE A 61 13.20 14.59 24.15
CA ILE A 61 13.84 15.60 23.29
C ILE A 61 12.84 16.75 23.16
N PHE A 62 12.83 17.59 24.19
CA PHE A 62 12.16 18.88 24.30
C PHE A 62 12.99 19.77 25.22
#